data_AF-A0A8I0MXC3-F1
#
_entry.id   AF-A0A8I0MXC3-F1
#
_cell.length_a   1.000
_cell.length_b   1.000
_cell.length_c   1.000
_cell.angle_alpha   90.00
_cell.angle_beta   90.00
_cell.angle_gamma   90.00
#
_symmetry.space_group_name_H-M   'P 1'
#
loop_
_entity.id
_entity.type
_entity.pdbx_description
1 polymer ?
#
loop_
_entity_poly.entity_id
_entity_poly.type
_entity_poly.pdbx_seq_one_letter_code
_entity_poly.pdbx_strand_id
1 'polypeptide(L)'
;MELKDKLILLLKSGGLSLGITTIFYTLLFGMSAQFHHQIPFSPFSGESGIDMMLVYSFLIFLSSSIFSYFFLKIHNARNHMHVDGLVITIKYMHLMLWLGVIGIATYTLLHMKQHTSVLQQAQDISTTPTQLEKLVSYLPEHGDVIDIAVASNSNTSAATLTYLSLRRDFSTHLALASNPSTPKKVLEEIIGYYQDGQQNVVINAVLRNPNVANGSTKLRVH
;
A
#
# COMPACT_ATOMS: atom_id res chain seq x y z
N MET A 1 45.27 -19.97 22.74
CA MET A 1 45.17 -19.56 21.33
C MET A 1 45.10 -18.04 21.31
N GLU A 2 46.09 -17.38 20.71
CA GLU A 2 46.15 -15.91 20.65
C GLU A 2 44.98 -15.35 19.82
N LEU A 3 44.64 -14.07 20.03
CA LEU A 3 43.59 -13.37 19.28
C LEU A 3 43.83 -13.45 17.77
N LYS A 4 45.10 -13.39 17.35
CA LYS A 4 45.54 -13.52 15.96
C LYS A 4 45.17 -14.87 15.37
N ASP A 5 45.37 -15.96 16.12
CA ASP A 5 45.03 -17.31 15.68
C ASP A 5 43.52 -17.52 15.59
N LYS A 6 42.76 -16.96 16.54
CA LYS A 6 41.28 -16.94 16.48
C LYS A 6 40.79 -16.20 15.25
N LEU A 7 41.38 -15.06 14.92
CA LEU A 7 41.02 -14.26 13.76
C LEU A 7 41.33 -14.99 12.45
N ILE A 8 42.51 -15.63 12.35
CA ILE A 8 42.91 -16.42 11.18
C ILE A 8 41.98 -17.62 10.99
N LEU A 9 41.59 -18.29 12.08
CA LEU A 9 40.69 -19.44 12.04
C LEU A 9 39.26 -19.03 11.64
N LEU A 10 38.80 -17.85 12.10
CA LEU A 10 37.51 -17.25 11.70
C LEU A 10 37.49 -16.80 10.23
N LEU A 11 38.63 -16.32 9.73
CA LEU A 11 38.84 -15.97 8.31
C LEU A 11 38.86 -17.21 7.41
N LYS A 12 39.48 -18.30 7.87
CA LYS A 12 39.54 -19.57 7.13
C LYS A 12 38.23 -20.37 7.18
N SER A 13 37.46 -20.26 8.26
CA SER A 13 36.19 -21.00 8.43
C SER A 13 35.00 -20.40 7.69
N GLY A 14 35.17 -19.26 7.02
CA GLY A 14 34.08 -18.51 6.39
C GLY A 14 33.15 -17.79 7.37
N GLY A 15 33.35 -17.94 8.69
CA GLY A 15 32.52 -17.33 9.74
C GLY A 15 32.54 -15.80 9.71
N LEU A 16 33.67 -15.19 9.36
CA LEU A 16 33.74 -13.73 9.16
C LEU A 16 32.84 -13.27 8.01
N SER A 17 32.79 -14.03 6.90
CA SER A 17 31.94 -13.69 5.75
C SER A 17 30.46 -13.81 6.09
N LEU A 18 30.10 -14.82 6.89
CA LEU A 18 28.75 -15.05 7.36
C LEU A 18 28.29 -13.90 8.26
N GLY A 19 29.15 -13.42 9.16
CA GLY A 19 28.88 -12.24 10.00
C GLY A 19 28.69 -10.96 9.18
N ILE A 20 29.59 -10.67 8.23
CA ILE A 20 29.48 -9.50 7.35
C ILE A 20 28.21 -9.56 6.50
N THR A 21 27.89 -10.74 5.97
CA THR A 21 26.69 -10.97 5.16
C THR A 21 25.42 -10.74 5.98
N THR A 22 25.34 -11.27 7.19
CA THR A 22 24.21 -11.04 8.10
C THR A 22 24.05 -9.56 8.42
N ILE A 23 25.12 -8.85 8.80
CA ILE A 23 25.06 -7.41 9.10
C ILE A 23 24.60 -6.62 7.88
N PHE A 24 25.14 -6.92 6.69
CA PHE A 24 24.74 -6.28 5.44
C PHE A 24 23.25 -6.47 5.16
N TYR A 25 22.73 -7.70 5.24
CA TYR A 25 21.31 -7.97 5.02
C TYR A 25 20.41 -7.36 6.09
N THR A 26 20.83 -7.31 7.36
CA THR A 26 20.06 -6.65 8.42
C THR A 26 19.95 -5.13 8.18
N LEU A 27 21.06 -4.48 7.81
CA LEU A 27 21.07 -3.05 7.49
C LEU A 27 20.22 -2.74 6.26
N LEU A 28 20.35 -3.55 5.23
CA LEU A 28 19.60 -3.46 3.98
C LEU A 28 18.08 -3.61 4.21
N PHE A 29 17.68 -4.59 5.01
CA PHE A 29 16.27 -4.77 5.39
C PHE A 29 15.75 -3.60 6.22
N GLY A 30 16.56 -3.09 7.16
CA GLY A 30 16.23 -1.90 7.95
C GLY A 30 16.06 -0.65 7.07
N MET A 31 16.95 -0.43 6.10
CA MET A 31 16.82 0.68 5.14
C MET A 31 15.59 0.51 4.25
N SER A 32 15.32 -0.68 3.72
CA SER A 32 14.10 -0.98 2.97
C SER A 32 12.84 -0.66 3.79
N ALA A 33 12.78 -1.09 5.05
CA ALA A 33 11.66 -0.81 5.94
C ALA A 33 11.48 0.70 6.23
N GLN A 34 12.56 1.46 6.37
CA GLN A 34 12.50 2.92 6.56
C GLN A 34 12.06 3.67 5.29
N PHE A 35 12.42 3.18 4.11
CA PHE A 35 11.97 3.75 2.83
C PHE A 35 10.45 3.60 2.62
N HIS A 36 9.84 2.51 3.09
CA HIS A 36 8.38 2.34 3.08
C HIS A 36 7.64 3.42 3.88
N HIS A 37 8.29 4.00 4.90
CA HIS A 37 7.70 5.07 5.72
C HIS A 37 7.89 6.48 5.13
N GLN A 38 8.85 6.68 4.22
CA GLN A 38 9.22 8.01 3.71
C GLN A 38 8.71 8.28 2.29
N ILE A 39 8.39 7.26 1.50
CA ILE A 39 7.73 7.46 0.21
C ILE A 39 6.24 7.67 0.51
N PRO A 40 5.68 8.85 0.25
CA PRO A 40 4.24 9.03 0.38
C PRO A 40 3.60 8.08 -0.63
N PHE A 41 2.94 7.03 -0.12
CA PHE A 41 2.01 6.24 -0.90
C PHE A 41 0.87 7.17 -1.29
N SER A 42 1.04 7.87 -2.41
CA SER A 42 -0.05 8.51 -3.10
C SER A 42 -0.82 7.39 -3.80
N PRO A 43 -2.08 7.14 -3.46
CA PRO A 43 -2.92 6.21 -4.22
C PRO A 43 -3.10 6.65 -5.69
N PHE A 44 -2.61 7.84 -6.07
CA PHE A 44 -2.62 8.39 -7.42
C PHE A 44 -1.31 8.18 -8.20
N SER A 45 -0.21 7.74 -7.58
CA SER A 45 1.02 7.36 -8.29
C SER A 45 1.07 5.85 -8.51
N GLY A 46 0.09 5.34 -9.25
CA GLY A 46 -0.28 3.93 -9.35
C GLY A 46 0.75 2.97 -9.97
N GLU A 47 1.95 3.43 -10.33
CA GLU A 47 2.98 2.57 -10.96
C GLU A 47 4.38 2.83 -10.38
N SER A 48 4.77 4.09 -10.18
CA SER A 48 6.17 4.45 -9.86
C SER A 48 6.69 3.93 -8.51
N GLY A 49 5.84 3.76 -7.50
CA GLY A 49 6.27 3.33 -6.17
C GLY A 49 6.65 1.85 -6.11
N ILE A 50 5.81 0.98 -6.70
CA ILE A 50 6.08 -0.46 -6.78
C ILE A 50 7.21 -0.75 -7.75
N ASP A 51 7.23 -0.06 -8.90
CA ASP A 51 8.30 -0.23 -9.89
C ASP A 51 9.66 0.12 -9.29
N MET A 52 9.74 1.24 -8.56
CA MET A 52 10.96 1.61 -7.84
C MET A 52 11.34 0.56 -6.79
N MET A 53 10.40 0.07 -5.99
CA MET A 53 10.67 -0.95 -4.96
C MET A 53 11.20 -2.26 -5.57
N LEU A 54 10.64 -2.69 -6.70
CA LEU A 54 11.09 -3.87 -7.44
C LEU A 54 12.47 -3.66 -8.06
N VAL A 55 12.72 -2.50 -8.66
CA VAL A 55 14.03 -2.14 -9.22
C VAL A 55 15.10 -2.08 -8.14
N TYR A 56 14.82 -1.46 -6.99
CA TYR A 56 15.77 -1.40 -5.87
C TYR A 56 16.06 -2.79 -5.31
N SER A 57 15.03 -3.61 -5.08
CA SER A 57 15.19 -4.99 -4.63
C SER A 57 16.05 -5.78 -5.61
N PHE A 58 15.79 -5.65 -6.91
CA PHE A 58 16.59 -6.28 -7.95
C PHE A 58 18.07 -5.83 -7.92
N LEU A 59 18.34 -4.52 -7.85
CA LEU A 59 19.71 -3.98 -7.84
C LEU A 59 20.49 -4.43 -6.62
N ILE A 60 19.85 -4.42 -5.45
CA ILE A 60 20.42 -4.87 -4.19
C ILE A 60 20.80 -6.36 -4.27
N PHE A 61 19.90 -7.20 -4.80
CA PHE A 61 20.16 -8.64 -4.94
C PHE A 61 21.18 -8.97 -6.02
N LEU A 62 21.17 -8.24 -7.14
CA LEU A 62 22.18 -8.35 -8.19
C LEU A 62 23.56 -8.03 -7.63
N SER A 63 23.67 -6.94 -6.85
CA SER A 63 24.90 -6.52 -6.19
C SER A 63 25.41 -7.58 -5.20
N SER A 64 24.51 -8.14 -4.38
CA SER A 64 24.83 -9.21 -3.43
C SER A 64 25.28 -10.51 -4.12
N SER A 65 24.65 -10.88 -5.23
CA SER A 65 24.99 -12.07 -6.01
C SER A 65 26.37 -11.93 -6.68
N ILE A 66 26.66 -10.75 -7.26
CA ILE A 66 27.96 -10.42 -7.85
C ILE A 66 29.05 -10.47 -6.76
N PHE A 67 28.81 -9.83 -5.61
CA PHE A 67 29.75 -9.83 -4.49
C PHE A 67 30.04 -11.25 -3.99
N SER A 68 28.99 -12.07 -3.81
CA SER A 68 29.12 -13.46 -3.35
C SER A 68 29.94 -14.30 -4.34
N TYR A 69 29.71 -14.16 -5.65
CA TYR A 69 30.48 -14.86 -6.68
C TYR A 69 31.97 -14.51 -6.63
N PHE A 70 32.31 -13.22 -6.59
CA PHE A 70 33.70 -12.78 -6.54
C PHE A 70 34.38 -13.17 -5.23
N PHE A 71 33.68 -13.05 -4.10
CA PHE A 71 34.18 -13.47 -2.79
C PHE A 71 34.56 -14.96 -2.80
N LEU A 72 33.68 -15.83 -3.30
CA LEU A 72 33.93 -17.28 -3.39
C LEU A 72 35.06 -17.60 -4.38
N LYS A 73 35.14 -16.90 -5.52
CA LYS A 73 36.21 -17.09 -6.51
C LYS A 73 37.59 -16.72 -5.95
N ILE A 74 37.69 -15.60 -5.23
CA ILE A 74 38.93 -15.17 -4.56
C ILE A 74 39.31 -16.16 -3.45
N HIS A 75 38.34 -16.67 -2.70
CA HIS A 75 38.59 -17.62 -1.62
C HIS A 75 39.01 -19.01 -2.12
N ASN A 76 38.39 -19.50 -3.20
CA ASN A 76 38.79 -20.74 -3.89
C ASN A 76 40.26 -20.68 -4.35
N ALA A 77 40.63 -19.57 -5.01
CA ALA A 77 41.97 -19.36 -5.55
C ALA A 77 43.07 -19.31 -4.46
N ARG A 78 42.72 -18.93 -3.23
CA ARG A 78 43.69 -18.82 -2.11
C ARG A 78 43.86 -20.09 -1.28
N ASN A 79 42.84 -20.94 -1.17
CA ASN A 79 42.79 -21.94 -0.10
C ASN A 79 42.62 -23.41 -0.54
N HIS A 80 42.58 -23.73 -1.84
CA HIS A 80 42.36 -25.10 -2.35
C HIS A 80 41.19 -25.86 -1.66
N MET A 81 40.14 -25.13 -1.27
CA MET A 81 38.98 -25.73 -0.60
C MET A 81 37.96 -26.21 -1.63
N HIS A 82 37.29 -27.33 -1.33
CA HIS A 82 36.14 -27.82 -2.09
C HIS A 82 34.94 -26.91 -1.80
N VAL A 83 34.83 -25.79 -2.53
CA VAL A 83 33.84 -24.73 -2.26
C VAL A 83 32.43 -25.10 -2.75
N ASP A 84 32.26 -26.27 -3.35
CA ASP A 84 31.04 -26.66 -4.06
C ASP A 84 29.82 -26.69 -3.14
N GLY A 85 29.95 -27.22 -1.91
CA GLY A 85 28.86 -27.22 -0.93
C GLY A 85 28.42 -25.80 -0.54
N LEU A 86 29.38 -24.92 -0.24
CA LEU A 86 29.10 -23.52 0.15
C LEU A 86 28.51 -22.71 -1.01
N VAL A 87 29.03 -22.89 -2.23
CA VAL A 87 28.51 -22.27 -3.45
C VAL A 87 27.07 -22.73 -3.71
N ILE A 88 26.79 -24.03 -3.53
CA ILE A 88 25.44 -24.58 -3.67
C ILE A 88 24.52 -23.98 -2.61
N THR A 89 24.92 -23.92 -1.34
CA THR A 89 24.11 -23.30 -0.27
C THR A 89 23.80 -21.83 -0.56
N ILE A 90 24.77 -21.06 -1.03
CA ILE A 90 24.57 -19.65 -1.39
C ILE A 90 23.60 -19.53 -2.58
N LYS A 91 23.72 -20.38 -3.60
CA LYS A 91 22.79 -20.41 -4.74
C LYS A 91 21.36 -20.75 -4.29
N TYR A 92 21.19 -21.74 -3.41
CA TYR A 92 19.87 -22.10 -2.85
C TYR A 92 19.28 -20.97 -2.00
N MET A 93 20.09 -20.30 -1.18
CA MET A 93 19.64 -19.16 -0.39
C MET A 93 19.16 -18.00 -1.29
N HIS A 94 19.90 -17.69 -2.36
CA HIS A 94 19.49 -16.69 -3.34
C HIS A 94 18.22 -17.11 -4.09
N LEU A 95 18.09 -18.40 -4.47
CA LEU A 95 16.89 -18.92 -5.13
C LEU A 95 15.65 -18.77 -4.24
N MET A 96 15.74 -19.13 -2.96
CA MET A 96 14.62 -18.98 -2.01
C MET A 96 14.24 -17.50 -1.81
N LEU A 97 15.23 -16.61 -1.80
CA LEU A 97 15.01 -15.18 -1.69
C LEU A 97 14.35 -14.60 -2.94
N TRP A 98 14.73 -15.07 -4.13
CA TRP A 98 14.07 -14.76 -5.40
C TRP A 98 12.61 -15.22 -5.42
N LEU A 99 12.32 -16.43 -4.94
CA LEU A 99 10.95 -16.92 -4.80
C LEU A 99 10.14 -16.05 -3.84
N GLY A 100 10.74 -15.59 -2.74
CA GLY A 100 10.13 -14.65 -1.79
C GLY A 100 9.80 -13.29 -2.44
N VAL A 101 10.77 -12.68 -3.14
CA VAL A 101 10.57 -11.40 -3.84
C VAL A 101 9.49 -11.53 -4.92
N ILE A 102 9.51 -12.59 -5.73
CA ILE A 102 8.47 -12.85 -6.74
C ILE A 102 7.10 -13.05 -6.07
N GLY A 103 7.05 -13.75 -4.94
CA GLY A 103 5.81 -13.92 -4.16
C GLY A 103 5.24 -12.60 -3.67
N ILE A 104 6.07 -11.73 -3.10
CA ILE A 104 5.65 -10.40 -2.63
C ILE A 104 5.25 -9.51 -3.81
N ALA A 105 6.00 -9.54 -4.91
CA ALA A 105 5.69 -8.79 -6.12
C ALA A 105 4.34 -9.22 -6.74
N THR A 106 4.10 -10.53 -6.86
CA THR A 106 2.83 -11.04 -7.40
C THR A 106 1.66 -10.76 -6.47
N TYR A 107 1.85 -10.89 -5.16
CA TYR A 107 0.85 -10.51 -4.15
C TYR A 107 0.46 -9.03 -4.26
N THR A 108 1.45 -8.13 -4.26
CA THR A 108 1.22 -6.69 -4.35
C THR A 108 0.56 -6.29 -5.66
N LEU A 109 1.03 -6.81 -6.80
CA LEU A 109 0.42 -6.57 -8.12
C LEU A 109 -1.03 -7.06 -8.18
N LEU A 110 -1.31 -8.25 -7.66
CA LEU A 110 -2.66 -8.82 -7.68
C LEU A 110 -3.63 -7.99 -6.83
N HIS A 111 -3.22 -7.65 -5.60
CA HIS A 111 -4.04 -6.83 -4.71
C HIS A 111 -4.26 -5.43 -5.28
N MET A 112 -3.23 -4.74 -5.81
CA MET A 112 -3.40 -3.44 -6.45
C MET A 112 -4.34 -3.48 -7.65
N LYS A 113 -4.22 -4.50 -8.51
CA LYS A 113 -5.12 -4.68 -9.66
C LYS A 113 -6.57 -4.85 -9.21
N GLN A 114 -6.78 -5.55 -8.11
CA GLN A 114 -8.12 -5.73 -7.55
C GLN A 114 -8.68 -4.42 -6.96
N HIS A 115 -7.87 -3.67 -6.21
CA HIS A 115 -8.26 -2.35 -5.68
C HIS A 115 -8.63 -1.36 -6.78
N THR A 116 -7.83 -1.28 -7.85
CA THR A 116 -8.09 -0.39 -9.00
C THR A 116 -9.35 -0.79 -9.74
N SER A 117 -9.58 -2.09 -9.95
CA SER A 117 -10.83 -2.59 -10.57
C SER A 117 -12.06 -2.27 -9.73
N VAL A 118 -11.99 -2.41 -8.41
CA VAL A 118 -13.09 -2.08 -7.49
C VAL A 118 -13.37 -0.58 -7.50
N LEU A 119 -12.33 0.26 -7.49
CA LEU A 119 -12.48 1.71 -7.58
C LEU A 119 -13.12 2.13 -8.91
N GLN A 120 -12.68 1.53 -10.02
CA GLN A 120 -13.28 1.78 -11.33
C GLN A 120 -14.78 1.43 -11.33
N GLN A 121 -15.15 0.30 -10.74
CA GLN A 121 -16.56 -0.09 -10.62
C GLN A 121 -17.35 0.88 -9.72
N ALA A 122 -16.75 1.37 -8.64
CA ALA A 122 -17.39 2.36 -7.77
C ALA A 122 -17.65 3.70 -8.49
N GLN A 123 -16.77 4.09 -9.41
CA GLN A 123 -16.90 5.34 -10.19
C GLN A 123 -17.80 5.20 -11.43
N ASP A 124 -18.05 3.97 -11.89
CA ASP A 124 -18.84 3.72 -13.10
C ASP A 124 -20.34 4.02 -12.87
N ILE A 125 -20.90 4.89 -13.71
CA ILE A 125 -22.30 5.31 -13.67
C ILE A 125 -23.27 4.21 -14.13
N SER A 126 -22.78 3.11 -14.69
CA SER A 126 -23.56 1.93 -15.03
C SER A 126 -23.65 0.91 -13.89
N THR A 127 -22.84 1.06 -12.84
CA THR A 127 -22.84 0.15 -11.69
C THR A 127 -24.16 0.26 -10.93
N THR A 128 -24.74 -0.90 -10.60
CA THR A 128 -26.03 -0.97 -9.93
C THR A 128 -25.92 -0.61 -8.44
N PRO A 129 -27.01 -0.13 -7.81
CA PRO A 129 -27.01 0.15 -6.37
C PRO A 129 -26.60 -1.05 -5.51
N THR A 130 -27.04 -2.26 -5.91
CA THR A 130 -26.72 -3.52 -5.21
C THR A 130 -25.27 -3.95 -5.37
N GLN A 131 -24.61 -3.58 -6.48
CA GLN A 131 -23.18 -3.79 -6.66
C GLN A 131 -22.39 -2.80 -5.80
N LEU A 132 -22.76 -1.52 -5.82
CA LEU A 132 -22.11 -0.47 -5.02
C LEU A 132 -22.16 -0.78 -3.51
N GLU A 133 -23.29 -1.29 -3.00
CA GLU A 133 -23.42 -1.73 -1.61
C GLU A 133 -22.38 -2.80 -1.24
N LYS A 134 -22.13 -3.77 -2.14
CA LYS A 134 -21.12 -4.81 -1.91
C LYS A 134 -19.70 -4.25 -1.88
N LEU A 135 -19.40 -3.22 -2.68
CA LEU A 135 -18.06 -2.61 -2.72
C LEU A 135 -17.69 -1.95 -1.38
N VAL A 136 -18.65 -1.33 -0.71
CA VAL A 136 -18.46 -0.73 0.63
C VAL A 136 -18.09 -1.79 1.67
N SER A 137 -18.69 -2.98 1.59
CA SER A 137 -18.39 -4.09 2.51
C SER A 137 -17.09 -4.83 2.21
N TYR A 138 -16.50 -4.61 1.03
CA TYR A 138 -15.36 -5.37 0.52
C TYR A 138 -14.03 -5.00 1.21
N LEU A 139 -13.87 -3.75 1.67
CA LEU A 139 -12.62 -3.25 2.28
C LEU A 139 -12.88 -2.43 3.55
N PRO A 140 -13.28 -3.07 4.67
CA PRO A 140 -13.72 -2.36 5.86
C PRO A 140 -12.62 -1.53 6.55
N GLU A 141 -11.35 -1.92 6.43
CA GLU A 141 -10.21 -1.27 7.13
C GLU A 141 -9.49 -0.19 6.31
N HIS A 142 -9.65 -0.16 4.97
CA HIS A 142 -8.89 0.73 4.06
C HIS A 142 -9.80 1.37 2.99
N GLY A 143 -11.10 1.46 3.30
CA GLY A 143 -12.16 1.78 2.35
C GLY A 143 -12.25 3.23 1.90
N ASP A 144 -11.51 4.17 2.49
CA ASP A 144 -11.73 5.61 2.35
C ASP A 144 -11.94 6.06 0.89
N VAL A 145 -11.08 5.61 -0.04
CA VAL A 145 -11.17 6.00 -1.46
C VAL A 145 -12.38 5.38 -2.17
N ILE A 146 -12.71 4.12 -1.84
CA ILE A 146 -13.87 3.42 -2.42
C ILE A 146 -15.16 3.98 -1.85
N ASP A 147 -15.19 4.27 -0.54
CA ASP A 147 -16.33 4.87 0.16
C ASP A 147 -16.64 6.26 -0.41
N ILE A 148 -15.62 7.08 -0.70
CA ILE A 148 -15.78 8.37 -1.39
C ILE A 148 -16.33 8.17 -2.81
N ALA A 149 -15.80 7.20 -3.56
CA ALA A 149 -16.26 6.93 -4.92
C ALA A 149 -17.72 6.46 -4.95
N VAL A 150 -18.09 5.54 -4.05
CA VAL A 150 -19.47 5.09 -3.88
C VAL A 150 -20.35 6.25 -3.41
N ALA A 151 -19.91 7.05 -2.44
CA ALA A 151 -20.65 8.22 -1.97
C ALA A 151 -20.87 9.28 -3.07
N SER A 152 -19.97 9.37 -4.06
CA SER A 152 -20.07 10.31 -5.18
C SER A 152 -20.95 9.79 -6.33
N ASN A 153 -21.18 8.48 -6.40
CA ASN A 153 -21.91 7.87 -7.50
C ASN A 153 -23.43 8.12 -7.37
N SER A 154 -24.05 8.74 -8.38
CA SER A 154 -25.46 9.12 -8.36
C SER A 154 -26.43 7.92 -8.24
N ASN A 155 -26.00 6.72 -8.63
CA ASN A 155 -26.81 5.50 -8.51
C ASN A 155 -26.76 4.88 -7.11
N THR A 156 -25.93 5.39 -6.21
CA THR A 156 -25.83 4.84 -4.86
C THR A 156 -27.14 4.99 -4.11
N SER A 157 -27.57 3.90 -3.47
CA SER A 157 -28.84 3.88 -2.76
C SER A 157 -28.81 4.78 -1.51
N ALA A 158 -29.96 5.36 -1.17
CA ALA A 158 -30.14 6.11 0.07
C ALA A 158 -29.68 5.33 1.33
N ALA A 159 -29.91 4.02 1.37
CA ALA A 159 -29.51 3.17 2.49
C ALA A 159 -27.98 3.07 2.59
N THR A 160 -27.29 2.86 1.47
CA THR A 160 -25.84 2.83 1.40
C THR A 160 -25.23 4.19 1.75
N LEU A 161 -25.79 5.29 1.27
CA LEU A 161 -25.35 6.66 1.62
C LEU A 161 -25.53 6.95 3.12
N THR A 162 -26.60 6.45 3.73
CA THR A 162 -26.83 6.54 5.18
C THR A 162 -25.82 5.70 5.97
N TYR A 163 -25.43 4.54 5.46
CA TYR A 163 -24.36 3.76 6.08
C TYR A 163 -23.01 4.47 5.99
N LEU A 164 -22.70 5.05 4.82
CA LEU A 164 -21.45 5.79 4.58
C LEU A 164 -21.36 7.08 5.41
N SER A 165 -22.48 7.72 5.78
CA SER A 165 -22.44 8.91 6.65
C SER A 165 -21.91 8.63 8.05
N LEU A 166 -22.00 7.37 8.51
CA LEU A 166 -21.43 6.93 9.78
C LEU A 166 -19.90 6.87 9.75
N ARG A 167 -19.30 6.77 8.56
CA ARG A 167 -17.86 6.90 8.37
C ARG A 167 -17.53 8.38 8.50
N ARG A 168 -16.95 8.78 9.63
CA ARG A 168 -16.68 10.19 10.02
C ARG A 168 -15.51 10.81 9.23
N ASP A 169 -15.38 10.46 7.96
CA ASP A 169 -14.37 10.99 7.06
C ASP A 169 -14.91 12.24 6.34
N PHE A 170 -14.11 13.30 6.35
CA PHE A 170 -14.48 14.60 5.78
C PHE A 170 -14.70 14.52 4.27
N SER A 171 -13.87 13.76 3.55
CA SER A 171 -13.98 13.62 2.10
C SER A 171 -15.25 12.85 1.72
N THR A 172 -15.57 11.80 2.47
CA THR A 172 -16.81 11.03 2.33
C THR A 172 -18.03 11.91 2.58
N HIS A 173 -18.02 12.73 3.63
CA HIS A 173 -19.10 13.68 3.93
C HIS A 173 -19.29 14.73 2.82
N LEU A 174 -18.22 15.22 2.19
CA LEU A 174 -18.33 16.12 1.03
C LEU A 174 -18.91 15.43 -0.21
N ALA A 175 -18.54 14.16 -0.45
CA ALA A 175 -19.11 13.36 -1.52
C ALA A 175 -20.62 13.14 -1.30
N LEU A 176 -21.02 12.77 -0.08
CA LEU A 176 -22.42 12.66 0.32
C LEU A 176 -23.17 13.99 0.13
N ALA A 177 -22.58 15.11 0.54
CA ALA A 177 -23.19 16.43 0.39
C ALA A 177 -23.45 16.79 -1.08
N SER A 178 -22.63 16.29 -2.01
CA SER A 178 -22.75 16.59 -3.44
C SER A 178 -23.65 15.61 -4.20
N ASN A 179 -23.95 14.45 -3.63
CA ASN A 179 -24.71 13.39 -4.31
C ASN A 179 -26.22 13.67 -4.26
N PRO A 180 -26.93 13.70 -5.41
CA PRO A 180 -28.37 13.95 -5.45
C PRO A 180 -29.18 12.90 -4.68
N SER A 181 -28.74 11.65 -4.63
CA SER A 181 -29.45 10.56 -3.96
C SER A 181 -29.32 10.59 -2.43
N THR A 182 -28.54 11.53 -1.87
CA THR A 182 -28.33 11.62 -0.42
C THR A 182 -29.60 12.05 0.31
N PRO A 183 -30.05 11.28 1.32
CA PRO A 183 -31.24 11.62 2.08
C PRO A 183 -31.10 12.96 2.81
N LYS A 184 -32.20 13.72 2.86
CA LYS A 184 -32.29 14.98 3.60
C LYS A 184 -31.72 14.90 5.02
N LYS A 185 -32.09 13.85 5.77
CA LYS A 185 -31.66 13.66 7.16
C LYS A 185 -30.14 13.54 7.27
N VAL A 186 -29.51 12.85 6.32
CA VAL A 186 -28.04 12.72 6.27
C VAL A 186 -27.39 14.08 6.00
N LEU A 187 -27.95 14.89 5.10
CA LEU A 187 -27.44 16.25 4.84
C LEU A 187 -27.52 17.13 6.10
N GLU A 188 -28.63 17.08 6.83
CA GLU A 188 -28.81 17.83 8.09
C GLU A 188 -27.82 17.35 9.18
N GLU A 189 -27.61 16.03 9.31
CA GLU A 189 -26.66 15.44 10.25
C GLU A 189 -25.20 15.84 9.95
N ILE A 190 -24.80 15.82 8.67
CA ILE A 190 -23.43 16.20 8.27
C ILE A 190 -23.18 17.69 8.55
N ILE A 191 -24.15 18.57 8.31
CA ILE A 191 -24.01 20.01 8.63
C ILE A 191 -23.87 20.22 10.14
N GLY A 192 -24.61 19.48 10.96
CA GLY A 192 -24.52 19.57 12.42
C GLY A 192 -23.29 18.90 13.02
N TYR A 193 -22.63 18.00 12.28
CA TYR A 193 -21.44 17.28 12.76
C TYR A 193 -20.18 18.17 12.79
N TYR A 194 -20.04 19.09 11.83
CA TYR A 194 -18.87 19.98 11.74
C TYR A 194 -19.12 21.34 12.40
N GLN A 195 -18.03 21.93 12.90
CA GLN A 195 -18.01 23.27 13.48
C GLN A 195 -17.00 24.15 12.74
N ASP A 196 -17.10 25.48 12.93
CA ASP A 196 -16.18 26.48 12.40
C ASP A 196 -15.98 26.41 10.87
N GLY A 197 -14.73 26.54 10.41
CA GLY A 197 -14.40 26.62 8.99
C GLY A 197 -14.82 25.40 8.18
N GLN A 198 -14.84 24.21 8.78
CA GLN A 198 -15.26 22.97 8.10
C GLN A 198 -16.77 22.97 7.83
N GLN A 199 -17.57 23.51 8.76
CA GLN A 199 -19.01 23.62 8.60
C GLN A 199 -19.38 24.44 7.36
N ASN A 200 -18.68 25.56 7.13
CA ASN A 200 -18.88 26.40 5.95
C ASN A 200 -18.60 25.65 4.64
N VAL A 201 -17.56 24.81 4.60
CA VAL A 201 -17.24 24.00 3.42
C VAL A 201 -18.35 22.99 3.13
N VAL A 202 -18.84 22.31 4.16
CA VAL A 202 -19.94 21.35 4.06
C VAL A 202 -21.24 22.03 3.64
N ILE A 203 -21.62 23.14 4.26
CA ILE A 203 -22.82 23.91 3.89
C ILE A 203 -22.74 24.30 2.41
N ASN A 204 -21.59 24.79 1.94
CA ASN A 204 -21.40 25.14 0.54
C ASN A 204 -21.56 23.93 -0.40
N ALA A 205 -21.08 22.75 0.00
CA ALA A 205 -21.28 21.52 -0.76
C ALA A 205 -22.76 21.10 -0.80
N VAL A 206 -23.45 21.15 0.34
CA VAL A 206 -24.87 20.81 0.45
C VAL A 206 -25.74 21.78 -0.36
N LEU A 207 -25.42 23.08 -0.37
CA LEU A 207 -26.14 24.07 -1.19
C LEU A 207 -25.98 23.84 -2.69
N ARG A 208 -24.90 23.18 -3.11
CA ARG A 208 -24.67 22.77 -4.51
C ARG A 208 -25.30 21.43 -4.84
N ASN A 209 -25.84 20.70 -3.86
CA ASN A 209 -26.55 19.46 -4.11
C ASN A 209 -27.74 19.71 -5.05
N PRO A 210 -27.91 18.94 -6.14
CA PRO A 210 -29.00 19.17 -7.10
C PRO A 210 -30.40 19.19 -6.45
N ASN A 211 -30.63 18.35 -5.43
CA ASN A 211 -31.92 18.26 -4.75
C ASN A 211 -32.16 19.39 -3.75
N VAL A 212 -31.12 20.10 -3.31
CA VAL A 212 -31.24 21.28 -2.46
C VAL A 212 -31.33 22.54 -3.33
N ALA A 213 -30.45 22.67 -4.32
CA ALA A 213 -30.38 23.80 -5.25
C ALA A 213 -31.69 23.99 -6.04
N ASN A 214 -32.33 22.89 -6.46
CA ASN A 214 -33.60 22.93 -7.18
C ASN A 214 -34.81 23.18 -6.27
N GLY A 215 -34.60 23.40 -4.97
CA GLY A 215 -35.67 23.62 -3.99
C GLY A 215 -36.48 22.37 -3.64
N SER A 216 -36.10 21.20 -4.14
CA SER A 216 -36.76 19.91 -3.87
C SER A 216 -36.64 19.48 -2.41
N THR A 217 -35.65 20.01 -1.69
CA THR A 217 -35.35 19.65 -0.30
C THR A 217 -35.13 20.91 0.53
N LYS A 218 -36.08 21.24 1.43
CA LYS A 218 -35.90 22.32 2.43
C LYS A 218 -35.19 21.78 3.66
N LEU A 219 -33.95 22.20 3.89
CA LEU A 219 -33.15 21.83 5.06
C LEU A 219 -33.55 22.65 6.29
N ARG A 220 -33.59 22.02 7.46
CA ARG A 220 -33.62 22.70 8.75
C ARG A 220 -32.22 22.69 9.32
N VAL A 221 -31.44 23.72 9.01
CA VAL A 221 -30.15 23.93 9.67
C VAL A 221 -30.44 24.70 10.96
N HIS A 222 -30.18 24.07 12.11
CA HIS A 222 -30.35 24.64 13.45
C HIS A 222 -29.02 25.14 13.99
#